data_AF-X1NC76-F1
#
_entry.id   AF-X1NC76-F1
#
_cell.length_a   1.000
_cell.length_b   1.000
_cell.length_c   1.000
_cell.angle_alpha   90.00
_cell.angle_beta   90.00
_cell.angle_gamma   90.00
#
_symmetry.space_group_name_H-M   'P 1'
#
loop_
_entity.id
_entity.type
_entity.pdbx_description
1 polymer ?
#
loop_
_entity_poly.entity_id
_entity_poly.type
_entity_poly.pdbx_seq_one_letter_code
_entity_poly.pdbx_strand_id
1 'polypeptide(L)'
;GLVGKYTRLSDAYLSVIEALKHAGYTNRCKVNTTLISAEKLLNKDVSEILSHYSGILVPGGFGIRGIEGKIDAIKYVRKNKIPFLGICLGMQCAVIEFARNVVGLAN
;
A
#
# COMPACT_ATOMS: atom_id res chain seq x y z
N GLY A 1 -0.72 7.29 -1.39
CA GLY A 1 -1.60 6.35 -2.11
C GLY A 1 -2.04 5.22 -1.18
N LEU A 2 -3.22 4.66 -1.38
CA LEU A 2 -3.73 3.50 -0.64
C LEU A 2 -3.86 2.32 -1.61
N VAL A 3 -3.04 1.28 -1.42
CA VAL A 3 -2.95 0.12 -2.32
C VAL A 3 -3.85 -0.99 -1.82
N GLY A 4 -5.03 -1.13 -2.42
CA GLY A 4 -6.09 -2.03 -1.98
C GLY A 4 -6.57 -2.98 -3.08
N LYS A 5 -7.42 -3.94 -2.68
CA LYS A 5 -8.11 -4.87 -3.59
C LYS A 5 -9.35 -4.21 -4.21
N TYR A 6 -10.14 -3.51 -3.40
CA TYR A 6 -11.44 -2.97 -3.80
C TYR A 6 -11.35 -1.47 -4.12
N THR A 7 -10.93 -1.11 -5.32
CA THR A 7 -10.81 0.31 -5.68
C THR A 7 -12.08 0.94 -6.26
N ARG A 8 -13.09 0.11 -6.57
CA ARG A 8 -14.40 0.57 -7.08
C ARG A 8 -15.44 0.76 -5.98
N LEU A 9 -15.12 0.36 -4.75
CA LEU A 9 -15.97 0.48 -3.57
C LEU A 9 -15.19 1.30 -2.54
N SER A 10 -15.37 2.62 -2.56
CA SER A 10 -14.74 3.53 -1.59
C SER A 10 -15.02 3.12 -0.14
N ASP A 11 -16.20 2.57 0.11
CA ASP A 11 -16.70 2.22 1.44
C ASP A 11 -15.85 1.14 2.10
N ALA A 12 -15.18 0.28 1.31
CA ALA A 12 -14.30 -0.76 1.83
C ALA A 12 -13.11 -0.21 2.62
N TYR A 13 -12.78 1.08 2.43
CA TYR A 13 -11.66 1.75 3.09
C TYR A 13 -12.06 3.02 3.84
N LEU A 14 -13.36 3.25 4.07
CA LEU A 14 -13.88 4.49 4.67
C LEU A 14 -13.19 4.82 6.00
N SER A 15 -13.13 3.88 6.93
CA SER A 15 -12.51 4.12 8.25
C SER A 15 -11.03 4.46 8.16
N VAL A 16 -10.31 3.88 7.19
CA VAL A 16 -8.88 4.18 6.96
C VAL A 16 -8.73 5.59 6.38
N ILE A 17 -9.58 5.96 5.41
CA ILE A 17 -9.54 7.27 4.77
C ILE A 17 -9.89 8.37 5.77
N GLU A 18 -10.93 8.19 6.59
CA GLU A 18 -11.30 9.18 7.62
C GLU A 18 -10.25 9.28 8.74
N ALA A 19 -9.62 8.17 9.14
CA ALA A 19 -8.50 8.22 10.08
C ALA A 19 -7.31 9.05 9.53
N LEU A 20 -6.95 8.87 8.26
CA LEU A 20 -5.91 9.67 7.60
C LEU A 20 -6.29 11.15 7.52
N LYS A 21 -7.56 11.45 7.25
CA LYS A 21 -8.09 12.82 7.20
C LYS A 21 -8.02 13.50 8.57
N HIS A 22 -8.43 12.80 9.63
CA HIS A 22 -8.35 13.29 11.01
C HIS A 22 -6.89 13.53 11.43
N ALA A 23 -5.97 12.62 11.07
CA ALA A 23 -4.54 12.82 11.29
C ALA A 23 -4.03 14.07 10.55
N GLY A 24 -4.52 14.34 9.33
CA GLY A 24 -4.23 15.55 8.58
C GLY A 24 -4.61 16.82 9.34
N TYR A 25 -5.81 16.86 9.92
CA TYR A 25 -6.28 18.01 10.71
C TYR A 25 -5.36 18.31 11.90
N THR A 26 -4.99 17.30 12.66
CA THR A 26 -4.05 17.44 13.79
C THR A 26 -2.70 18.01 13.35
N ASN A 27 -2.24 17.64 12.15
CA ASN A 27 -0.97 18.09 11.57
C ASN A 27 -1.11 19.35 10.70
N ARG A 28 -2.28 20.01 10.69
CA ARG A 28 -2.58 21.18 9.86
C ARG A 28 -2.25 20.98 8.38
N CYS A 29 -2.48 19.77 7.85
CA CYS A 29 -2.24 19.43 6.47
C CYS A 29 -3.45 18.71 5.84
N LYS A 30 -3.55 18.78 4.51
CA LYS A 30 -4.59 18.07 3.76
C LYS A 30 -4.01 16.76 3.22
N VAL A 31 -4.53 15.63 3.71
CA VAL A 31 -4.14 14.31 3.21
C VAL A 31 -5.00 13.95 1.99
N ASN A 32 -4.38 13.94 0.80
CA ASN A 32 -5.03 13.50 -0.43
C ASN A 32 -4.81 12.00 -0.63
N THR A 33 -5.88 11.21 -0.52
CA THR A 33 -5.81 9.74 -0.62
C THR A 33 -6.39 9.27 -1.96
N THR A 34 -5.57 8.57 -2.74
CA THR A 34 -5.99 7.91 -3.98
C THR A 34 -5.99 6.40 -3.78
N LEU A 35 -7.10 5.75 -4.13
CA LEU A 35 -7.22 4.28 -4.13
C LEU A 35 -6.53 3.70 -5.37
N ILE A 36 -5.55 2.82 -5.13
CA ILE A 36 -4.73 2.17 -6.14
C ILE A 36 -5.00 0.67 -6.09
N SER A 37 -5.24 0.07 -7.26
CA SER A 37 -5.56 -1.36 -7.33
C SER A 37 -4.27 -2.15 -7.25
N ALA A 38 -4.17 -3.05 -6.27
CA ALA A 38 -3.02 -3.94 -6.15
C ALA A 38 -2.84 -4.82 -7.40
N GLU A 39 -3.91 -5.21 -8.08
CA GLU A 39 -3.84 -6.00 -9.32
C GLU A 39 -3.27 -5.19 -10.50
N LYS A 40 -3.43 -3.87 -10.51
CA LYS A 40 -2.79 -3.02 -11.53
C LYS A 40 -1.27 -2.98 -11.39
N LEU A 41 -0.75 -3.19 -10.18
CA LEU A 41 0.69 -3.18 -9.91
C LEU A 41 1.42 -4.45 -10.40
N LEU A 42 0.68 -5.52 -10.72
CA LEU A 42 1.25 -6.74 -11.30
C LEU A 42 1.56 -6.61 -12.79
N ASN A 43 0.80 -5.77 -13.49
CA ASN A 43 0.78 -5.71 -14.96
C ASN A 43 1.37 -4.42 -15.53
N LYS A 44 1.83 -3.53 -14.66
CA LYS A 44 2.34 -2.20 -15.02
C LYS A 44 3.61 -1.91 -14.24
N ASP A 45 4.39 -0.95 -14.73
CA ASP A 45 5.52 -0.44 -13.99
C ASP A 45 5.02 0.22 -12.69
N VAL A 46 5.41 -0.36 -11.57
CA VAL A 46 5.06 0.13 -10.23
C VAL A 46 5.54 1.56 -10.04
N SER A 47 6.66 1.95 -10.64
CA SER A 47 7.23 3.29 -10.53
C SER A 47 6.36 4.35 -11.22
N GLU A 48 5.79 4.03 -12.37
CA GLU A 48 4.86 4.91 -13.10
C GLU A 48 3.63 5.23 -12.24
N ILE A 49 3.17 4.27 -11.45
CA ILE A 49 1.99 4.44 -10.61
C ILE A 49 2.36 5.10 -9.28
N LEU A 50 3.45 4.69 -8.62
CA LEU A 50 3.73 5.05 -7.23
C LEU A 50 4.65 6.25 -7.03
N SER A 51 5.42 6.67 -8.03
CA SER A 51 6.44 7.72 -7.91
C SER A 51 5.90 9.09 -7.48
N HIS A 52 4.64 9.38 -7.77
CA HIS A 52 4.02 10.67 -7.46
C HIS A 52 3.46 10.78 -6.03
N TYR A 53 3.56 9.71 -5.21
CA TYR A 53 3.02 9.71 -3.85
C TYR A 53 4.10 9.90 -2.79
N SER A 54 3.82 10.76 -1.81
CA SER A 54 4.71 11.01 -0.67
C SER A 54 4.66 9.94 0.43
N GLY A 55 3.78 8.94 0.29
CA GLY A 55 3.61 7.86 1.25
C GLY A 55 2.60 6.83 0.76
N ILE A 56 2.81 5.57 1.11
CA ILE A 56 1.97 4.44 0.70
C ILE A 56 1.41 3.70 1.92
N LEU A 57 0.09 3.49 1.90
CA LEU A 57 -0.60 2.65 2.87
C LEU A 57 -1.08 1.36 2.19
N VAL A 58 -0.75 0.22 2.77
CA VAL A 58 -1.32 -1.09 2.38
C VAL A 58 -2.23 -1.57 3.51
N PRO A 59 -3.56 -1.60 3.32
CA PRO A 59 -4.49 -2.02 4.34
C PRO A 59 -4.61 -3.55 4.39
N GLY A 60 -5.44 -4.01 5.33
CA GLY A 60 -5.97 -5.36 5.36
C GLY A 60 -6.63 -5.76 4.03
N GLY A 61 -6.85 -7.06 3.85
CA GLY A 61 -7.56 -7.57 2.70
C GLY A 61 -8.04 -8.99 2.95
N PHE A 62 -9.10 -9.38 2.27
CA PHE A 62 -9.67 -10.71 2.37
C PHE A 62 -9.37 -11.54 1.12
N GLY A 63 -8.95 -12.79 1.34
CA GLY A 63 -8.53 -13.73 0.30
C GLY A 63 -7.14 -13.43 -0.27
N ILE A 64 -6.75 -14.21 -1.28
CA ILE A 64 -5.38 -14.23 -1.83
C ILE A 64 -5.12 -13.21 -2.95
N ARG A 65 -6.18 -12.64 -3.53
CA ARG A 65 -6.06 -11.76 -4.70
C ARG A 65 -5.34 -10.46 -4.38
N GLY A 66 -4.37 -10.10 -5.22
CA GLY A 66 -3.60 -8.86 -5.11
C GLY A 66 -2.49 -8.88 -4.06
N ILE A 67 -2.14 -10.03 -3.47
CA ILE A 67 -1.03 -10.13 -2.51
C ILE A 67 0.30 -9.75 -3.18
N GLU A 68 0.64 -10.35 -4.33
CA GLU A 68 1.91 -10.07 -4.99
C GLU A 68 2.03 -8.60 -5.42
N GLY A 69 0.93 -7.99 -5.89
CA GLY A 69 0.94 -6.54 -6.20
C GLY A 69 1.12 -5.64 -4.96
N LYS A 70 0.68 -6.08 -3.77
CA LYS A 70 0.99 -5.41 -2.51
C LYS A 70 2.47 -5.55 -2.16
N ILE A 71 3.05 -6.74 -2.35
CA ILE A 71 4.48 -7.02 -2.12
C ILE A 71 5.34 -6.15 -3.06
N ASP A 72 4.96 -6.03 -4.33
CA ASP A 72 5.66 -5.17 -5.30
C ASP A 72 5.60 -3.68 -4.91
N ALA A 73 4.44 -3.21 -4.42
CA ALA A 73 4.32 -1.87 -3.87
C ALA A 73 5.28 -1.63 -2.70
N ILE A 74 5.37 -2.60 -1.78
CA ILE A 74 6.21 -2.53 -0.58
C ILE A 74 7.70 -2.52 -0.98
N LYS A 75 8.08 -3.40 -1.91
CA LYS A 75 9.44 -3.46 -2.45
C LYS A 75 9.85 -2.13 -3.06
N TYR A 76 8.96 -1.52 -3.84
CA TYR A 76 9.20 -0.21 -4.44
C TYR A 76 9.42 0.86 -3.37
N VAL A 77 8.51 1.01 -2.40
CA VAL A 77 8.65 2.08 -1.39
C VAL A 77 9.86 1.88 -0.48
N ARG A 78 10.20 0.63 -0.12
CA ARG A 78 11.39 0.31 0.67
C ARG A 78 12.66 0.74 -0.07
N LYS A 79 12.79 0.38 -1.35
CA LYS A 79 13.97 0.74 -2.16
C LYS A 79 14.10 2.25 -2.37
N ASN A 80 12.98 2.96 -2.46
CA ASN A 80 12.95 4.41 -2.72
C ASN A 80 12.81 5.26 -1.45
N LYS A 81 12.88 4.66 -0.26
CA LYS A 81 12.74 5.35 1.05
C LYS A 81 11.45 6.17 1.17
N ILE A 82 10.37 5.69 0.56
CA ILE A 82 9.05 6.32 0.65
C ILE A 82 8.37 5.81 1.94
N PRO A 83 7.81 6.70 2.79
CA PRO A 83 7.09 6.31 3.99
C PRO A 83 6.00 5.26 3.71
N PHE A 84 5.96 4.22 4.56
CA PHE A 84 5.07 3.09 4.41
C PHE A 84 4.28 2.81 5.69
N LEU A 85 2.99 2.51 5.55
CA LEU A 85 2.14 2.01 6.63
C LEU A 85 1.41 0.73 6.20
N GLY A 86 1.74 -0.40 6.84
CA GLY A 86 1.09 -1.69 6.62
C GLY A 86 0.13 -2.04 7.76
N ILE A 87 -1.15 -2.30 7.45
CA ILE A 87 -2.16 -2.69 8.45
C ILE A 87 -2.54 -4.15 8.25
N CYS A 88 -2.40 -4.98 9.30
CA CYS A 88 -2.77 -6.40 9.30
C CYS A 88 -2.11 -7.16 8.12
N LEU A 89 -2.87 -7.53 7.08
CA LEU A 89 -2.31 -8.14 5.86
C LEU A 89 -1.20 -7.27 5.23
N GLY A 90 -1.30 -5.94 5.30
CA GLY A 90 -0.23 -5.07 4.81
C GLY A 90 1.09 -5.24 5.57
N MET A 91 1.02 -5.45 6.88
CA MET A 91 2.20 -5.78 7.70
C MET A 91 2.74 -7.17 7.34
N GLN A 92 1.87 -8.16 7.16
CA GLN A 92 2.26 -9.51 6.75
C GLN A 92 2.97 -9.50 5.39
N CYS A 93 2.42 -8.78 4.41
CA CYS A 93 3.05 -8.59 3.10
C CYS A 93 4.43 -7.92 3.21
N ALA A 94 4.63 -7.01 4.17
CA ALA A 94 5.93 -6.36 4.37
C ALA A 94 6.99 -7.34 4.90
N VAL A 95 6.59 -8.21 5.84
CA VAL A 95 7.46 -9.29 6.32
C VAL A 95 7.84 -10.22 5.17
N ILE A 96 6.87 -10.63 4.34
CA ILE A 96 7.10 -11.49 3.17
C ILE A 96 8.05 -10.81 2.17
N GLU A 97 7.82 -9.53 1.85
CA GLU A 97 8.69 -8.77 0.94
C GLU A 97 10.13 -8.75 1.42
N PHE A 98 10.34 -8.44 2.71
CA PHE A 98 11.66 -8.33 3.29
C PHE A 98 12.36 -9.70 3.36
N ALA A 99 11.65 -10.74 3.79
CA ALA A 99 12.17 -12.10 3.84
C ALA A 99 12.67 -12.57 2.46
N ARG A 100 11.86 -12.36 1.41
CA ARG A 100 12.21 -12.77 0.04
C ARG A 100 13.34 -11.93 -0.56
N ASN A 101 13.28 -10.60 -0.41
CA ASN A 101 14.13 -9.69 -1.19
C ASN A 101 15.35 -9.15 -0.45
N VAL A 102 15.41 -9.26 0.88
CA VAL A 102 16.55 -8.80 1.68
C VAL A 102 17.25 -9.97 2.35
N VAL A 103 16.50 -10.88 2.97
CA VAL A 103 17.07 -12.05 3.67
C VAL A 103 17.40 -13.19 2.70
N GLY A 104 16.73 -13.26 1.55
CA GLY A 104 16.95 -14.31 0.55
C GLY A 104 16.21 -15.62 0.85
N LEU A 105 15.17 -15.57 1.70
CA LEU A 105 14.26 -16.69 1.94
C LEU A 105 13.27 -16.77 0.77
N ALA A 106 13.72 -17.36 -0.33
CA ALA A 106 12.87 -17.70 -1.46
C ALA A 106 11.92 -18.86 -1.08
N ASN A 107 10.68 -18.77 -1.56
CA ASN A 107 9.72 -19.88 -1.53
C ASN A 107 10.15 -20.98 -2.50
#